data_AF-A0AAE5TWW6-F1
#
_entry.id   AF-A0AAE5TWW6-F1
#
_cell.length_a   1.000
_cell.length_b   1.000
_cell.length_c   1.000
_cell.angle_alpha   90.00
_cell.angle_beta   90.00
_cell.angle_gamma   90.00
#
_symmetry.space_group_name_H-M   'P 1'
#
loop_
_entity.id
_entity.type
_entity.pdbx_description
1 polymer ?
#
loop_
_entity_poly.entity_id
_entity_poly.type
_entity_poly.pdbx_seq_one_letter_code
_entity_poly.pdbx_strand_id
1 'polypeptide(L)' 'MNDETITQLDTVSRQLNVRARALSELDQENDIAMLMSALAVTMEAVRSLCQDMNQLNGPKGLGSDGR' A
#
# COMPACT_ATOMS: atom_id res chain seq x y z
N MET A 1 5.02 -5.98 -10.52
CA MET A 1 3.66 -6.02 -9.94
C MET A 1 2.73 -5.27 -10.88
N ASN A 2 1.51 -5.73 -11.16
CA ASN A 2 0.62 -5.02 -12.11
C ASN A 2 -0.17 -3.90 -11.42
N ASP A 3 -0.73 -2.99 -12.21
CA ASP A 3 -1.49 -1.83 -11.69
C ASP A 3 -2.75 -2.22 -10.91
N GLU A 4 -3.32 -3.38 -11.24
CA GLU A 4 -4.44 -3.98 -10.50
C GLU A 4 -4.04 -4.32 -9.05
N THR A 5 -2.88 -4.96 -8.85
CA THR A 5 -2.37 -5.29 -7.52
C THR A 5 -2.03 -4.02 -6.72
N ILE A 6 -1.49 -2.99 -7.38
CA ILE A 6 -1.22 -1.67 -6.76
C ILE A 6 -2.51 -1.00 -6.27
N THR A 7 -3.58 -1.08 -7.08
CA THR A 7 -4.89 -0.52 -6.74
C THR A 7 -5.56 -1.28 -5.60
N GLN A 8 -5.42 -2.60 -5.58
CA GLN A 8 -5.91 -3.45 -4.49
C GLN A 8 -5.20 -3.12 -3.17
N LEU A 9 -3.87 -2.91 -3.18
CA LEU A 9 -3.13 -2.50 -1.98
C LEU A 9 -3.58 -1.14 -1.43
N ASP A 10 -3.83 -0.14 -2.29
CA ASP A 10 -4.37 1.16 -1.86
C ASP A 10 -5.76 1.00 -1.21
N THR A 11 -6.61 0.19 -1.84
CA THR A 11 -7.97 -0.07 -1.35
C THR A 11 -7.95 -0.74 0.02
N VAL A 12 -7.13 -1.78 0.20
CA VAL A 12 -7.04 -2.50 1.48
C VAL A 12 -6.40 -1.60 2.55
N SER A 13 -5.36 -0.84 2.23
CA SER A 13 -4.75 0.12 3.17
C SER A 13 -5.77 1.15 3.68
N ARG A 14 -6.57 1.74 2.79
CA ARG A 14 -7.64 2.67 3.18
C ARG A 14 -8.69 2.01 4.09
N GLN A 15 -9.13 0.79 3.77
CA GLN A 15 -10.11 0.07 4.56
C GLN A 15 -9.60 -0.25 5.97
N LEU A 16 -8.33 -0.65 6.09
CA LEU A 16 -7.70 -0.91 7.37
C LEU A 16 -7.59 0.35 8.23
N ASN A 17 -7.18 1.48 7.66
CA ASN A 17 -7.13 2.76 8.38
C ASN A 17 -8.51 3.20 8.90
N VAL A 18 -9.56 3.05 8.09
CA VAL A 18 -10.93 3.38 8.51
C VAL A 18 -11.37 2.50 9.68
N ARG A 19 -11.09 1.19 9.62
CA ARG A 19 -11.44 0.24 10.69
C ARG A 19 -10.63 0.48 11.97
N ALA A 20 -9.33 0.72 11.83
CA ALA A 20 -8.46 1.05 12.96
C ALA A 20 -8.99 2.26 13.72
N ARG A 21 -9.36 3.31 12.99
CA ARG A 21 -9.93 4.53 13.57
C ARG A 21 -11.26 4.26 14.28
N ALA A 22 -12.17 3.51 13.65
CA ALA A 22 -13.46 3.18 14.25
C ALA A 22 -13.31 2.36 15.54
N LEU A 23 -12.37 1.42 15.60
CA LEU A 23 -12.08 0.62 16.79
C LEU A 23 -11.46 1.46 17.91
N SER A 24 -10.49 2.32 17.57
CA SER A 24 -9.86 3.22 18.54
C SER A 24 -10.84 4.24 19.13
N GLU A 25 -11.78 4.76 18.32
CA GLU A 25 -12.81 5.70 18.78
C GLU A 25 -13.83 5.06 19.76
N LEU A 26 -13.98 3.72 19.72
CA LEU A 26 -14.88 2.98 20.60
C LEU A 26 -14.18 2.45 21.88
N ASP A 27 -12.89 2.77 22.07
CA ASP A 27 -12.00 2.19 23.11
C ASP A 27 -12.07 0.65 23.18
N GLN A 28 -12.46 0.03 22.05
CA GLN A 28 -12.68 -1.39 21.91
C GLN A 28 -11.56 -1.95 21.04
N GLU A 29 -10.85 -2.95 21.56
CA GLU A 29 -9.81 -3.68 20.80
C GLU A 29 -8.68 -2.77 20.27
N ASN A 30 -8.15 -1.89 21.14
CA ASN A 30 -7.03 -0.99 20.80
C ASN A 30 -5.81 -1.70 20.18
N ASP A 31 -5.51 -2.94 20.60
CA ASP A 31 -4.44 -3.75 19.98
C ASP A 31 -4.74 -4.07 18.51
N ILE A 32 -6.00 -4.39 18.20
CA ILE A 32 -6.44 -4.69 16.83
C ILE A 32 -6.45 -3.42 15.99
N ALA A 33 -6.87 -2.29 16.55
CA ALA A 33 -6.76 -0.99 15.90
C ALA A 33 -5.30 -0.67 15.54
N MET A 34 -4.37 -0.87 16.47
CA MET A 34 -2.94 -0.64 16.26
C MET A 34 -2.37 -1.55 15.18
N LEU A 35 -2.73 -2.84 15.19
CA LEU A 35 -2.32 -3.81 14.17
C LEU A 35 -2.88 -3.46 12.79
N MET A 36 -4.14 -3.01 12.70
CA MET A 36 -4.74 -2.57 11.44
C MET A 36 -4.05 -1.32 10.88
N SER A 37 -3.72 -0.35 11.73
CA SER A 37 -2.93 0.83 11.32
C SER A 37 -1.53 0.43 10.83
N ALA A 38 -0.82 -0.44 11.55
CA ALA A 38 0.50 -0.91 11.15
C ALA A 38 0.45 -1.65 9.79
N LEU A 39 -0.58 -2.47 9.58
CA LEU A 39 -0.78 -3.17 8.32
C LEU A 39 -1.09 -2.20 7.16
N ALA A 40 -1.89 -1.17 7.41
CA ALA A 40 -2.18 -0.15 6.40
C ALA A 40 -0.91 0.59 5.94
N VAL A 41 -0.03 0.95 6.89
CA VAL A 41 1.26 1.60 6.61
C VAL A 41 2.19 0.71 5.81
N THR A 42 2.27 -0.58 6.15
CA THR A 42 3.12 -1.52 5.39
C THR A 42 2.62 -1.72 3.96
N MET A 43 1.31 -1.76 3.73
CA MET A 43 0.74 -1.82 2.38
C MET A 43 1.04 -0.56 1.56
N GLU A 44 1.01 0.61 2.17
CA GLU A 44 1.36 1.87 1.52
C GLU A 44 2.86 1.91 1.15
N ALA A 45 3.74 1.45 2.04
CA ALA A 45 5.17 1.34 1.77
C ALA A 45 5.47 0.39 0.60
N VAL A 46 4.80 -0.78 0.55
CA VAL A 46 4.94 -1.72 -0.57
C VAL A 46 4.44 -1.12 -1.88
N ARG A 47 3.31 -0.39 -1.84
CA ARG A 47 2.78 0.31 -3.01
C ARG A 47 3.76 1.36 -3.53
N SER A 48 4.30 2.20 -2.65
CA SER A 48 5.29 3.23 -2.99
C SER A 48 6.53 2.61 -3.62
N LEU A 49 7.08 1.56 -3.02
CA LEU A 49 8.24 0.84 -3.57
C LEU A 49 7.96 0.29 -4.98
N CYS A 50 6.76 -0.24 -5.23
CA CYS A 50 6.39 -0.72 -6.55
C CYS A 50 6.27 0.42 -7.57
N GLN A 51 5.75 1.58 -7.16
CA GLN A 51 5.70 2.77 -8.02
C GLN A 51 7.11 3.26 -8.35
N ASP A 52 8.02 3.29 -7.38
CA ASP A 52 9.43 3.66 -7.58
C ASP A 52 10.15 2.67 -8.50
N MET A 53 9.92 1.36 -8.34
CA MET A 53 10.45 0.34 -9.24
C MET A 53 9.88 0.45 -10.66
N ASN A 54 8.61 0.83 -10.82
CA ASN A 54 8.03 1.05 -12.14
C ASN A 54 8.64 2.28 -12.83
N GLN A 55 9.02 3.32 -12.08
CA GLN A 55 9.75 4.47 -12.61
C GLN A 55 11.21 4.13 -12.96
N LEU A 56 11.88 3.32 -12.13
CA LEU A 56 13.27 2.89 -12.36
C LEU A 56 13.41 2.00 -13.61
N ASN A 57 12.42 1.17 -13.90
CA ASN A 57 12.39 0.38 -15.14
C ASN A 57 12.13 1.22 -16.40
N GLY A 58 11.95 2.54 -16.26
CA GLY A 58 11.68 3.48 -17.33
C GLY A 58 10.29 3.28 -17.97
N PRO A 59 9.84 4.22 -18.83
CA PRO A 59 8.69 3.97 -19.69
C PRO A 59 8.95 2.69 -20.48
N LYS A 60 7.95 1.80 -20.58
CA LYS A 60 7.99 0.67 -21.53
C LYS A 60 8.35 1.24 -22.92
N GLY A 61 9.61 1.08 -23.32
CA GLY A 61 10.15 1.64 -24.57
C GLY A 61 11.48 2.39 -24.49
N LEU A 62 12.05 2.67 -23.31
CA LEU A 62 13.35 3.37 -23.19
C LEU A 62 14.48 2.54 -22.55
N GLY A 63 14.28 1.23 -22.38
CA GLY A 63 15.23 0.34 -21.69
C GLY A 63 15.57 -0.97 -22.41
N SER A 64 15.21 -1.15 -23.68
CA SER A 64 15.57 -2.36 -24.45
C SER A 64 16.68 -2.17 -25.48
N ASP A 65 17.14 -0.94 -25.74
CA ASP A 65 18.32 -0.70 -26.59
C ASP A 65 19.55 -0.41 -25.72
N GLY A 66 19.82 -1.33 -24.79
CA GLY A 66 21.15 -1.47 -24.23
C GLY A 66 21.99 -2.31 -25.19
N ARG A 67 22.71 -1.63 -26.09
CA ARG A 67 23.87 -2.10 -26.90
C ARG A 67 23.93 -3.56 -27.36
#